data_AF-A0A645I2F3-F1
#
_entry.id   AF-A0A645I2F3-F1
#
_cell.length_a   1.000
_cell.length_b   1.000
_cell.length_c   1.000
_cell.angle_alpha   90.00
_cell.angle_beta   90.00
_cell.angle_gamma   90.00
#
_symmetry.space_group_name_H-M   'P 1'
#
loop_
_entity.id
_entity.type
_entity.pdbx_description
1 polymer ?
#
loop_
_entity_poly.entity_id
_entity_poly.type
_entity_poly.pdbx_seq_one_letter_code
_entity_poly.pdbx_strand_id
1 'polypeptide(L)'
;MDEAASVVWHAIAVSGKRVGLPASGMGLDATAVAAAGKLSMTLTRFYLSALKAAAYIRLRTGDVGGAIALLEPLVSIDEADRLGSKVLLDVARATEESTCTTTP
;
A
#
# COMPACT_ATOMS: atom_id res chain seq x y z
N MET A 1 -3.32 -15.50 -8.19
CA MET A 1 -3.09 -14.24 -7.45
C MET A 1 -2.83 -14.51 -5.98
N ASP A 2 -3.35 -15.60 -5.43
CA ASP A 2 -3.23 -15.96 -4.00
C ASP A 2 -1.78 -16.17 -3.54
N GLU A 3 -0.94 -16.82 -4.34
CA GLU A 3 0.49 -16.97 -4.02
C GLU A 3 1.20 -15.61 -3.94
N ALA A 4 0.97 -14.74 -4.92
CA ALA A 4 1.52 -13.39 -4.93
C ALA A 4 1.05 -12.58 -3.70
N ALA A 5 -0.22 -12.70 -3.33
CA ALA A 5 -0.75 -12.08 -2.13
C ALA A 5 -0.05 -12.60 -0.88
N SER A 6 0.10 -13.92 -0.74
CA SER A 6 0.80 -14.56 0.38
C SER A 6 2.25 -14.06 0.51
N VAL A 7 2.99 -14.05 -0.60
CA VAL A 7 4.38 -13.59 -0.64
C VAL A 7 4.50 -12.11 -0.25
N VAL A 8 3.64 -11.25 -0.79
CA VAL A 8 3.65 -9.81 -0.49
C VAL A 8 3.33 -9.54 0.98
N TRP A 9 2.29 -10.18 1.54
CA TRP A 9 1.96 -10.01 2.96
C TRP A 9 3.04 -10.57 3.88
N HIS A 10 3.71 -11.65 3.48
CA HIS A 10 4.88 -12.14 4.21
C HIS A 10 6.03 -11.12 4.19
N ALA A 11 6.32 -10.53 3.03
CA ALA A 11 7.34 -9.50 2.90
C ALA A 11 7.04 -8.26 3.77
N ILE A 12 5.77 -7.80 3.81
CA ILE A 12 5.30 -6.70 4.67
C ILE A 12 5.51 -7.05 6.15
N ALA A 13 5.08 -8.24 6.58
CA ALA A 13 5.21 -8.66 7.98
C ALA A 13 6.68 -8.74 8.42
N VAL A 14 7.54 -9.34 7.61
CA VAL A 14 8.96 -9.52 7.92
C VAL A 14 9.71 -8.19 7.92
N SER A 15 9.50 -7.35 6.90
CA SER A 15 10.17 -6.05 6.82
C SER A 15 9.65 -5.07 7.87
N GLY A 16 8.33 -5.00 8.07
CA GLY A 16 7.69 -4.12 9.04
C GLY A 16 8.16 -4.41 10.47
N LYS A 17 8.23 -5.69 10.86
CA LYS A 17 8.75 -6.10 12.18
C LYS A 17 10.17 -5.58 12.45
N ARG A 18 11.02 -5.48 11.42
CA ARG A 18 12.43 -5.04 11.56
C ARG A 18 12.57 -3.53 11.74
N VAL A 19 11.57 -2.75 11.34
CA VAL A 19 11.60 -1.28 11.42
C VAL A 19 10.47 -0.68 12.27
N GLY A 20 9.67 -1.53 12.93
CA GLY A 20 8.59 -1.11 13.82
C GLY A 20 7.32 -0.65 13.11
N LEU A 21 7.05 -1.15 11.90
CA LEU A 21 5.85 -0.82 11.11
C LEU A 21 4.81 -1.96 11.13
N PRO A 22 3.51 -1.65 10.98
CA PRO A 22 2.43 -2.62 11.16
C PRO A 22 2.42 -3.70 10.07
N ALA A 23 2.19 -4.96 10.44
CA ALA A 23 2.10 -6.07 9.48
C ALA A 23 0.87 -5.99 8.56
N SER A 24 -0.17 -5.27 8.98
CA SER A 24 -1.40 -5.07 8.19
C SER A 24 -1.30 -3.92 7.20
N GLY A 25 -0.28 -3.05 7.30
CA GLY A 25 -0.21 -1.78 6.58
C GLY A 25 -1.21 -0.71 7.04
N MET A 26 -2.15 -1.05 7.93
CA MET A 26 -3.16 -0.14 8.45
C MET A 26 -2.62 0.68 9.62
N GLY A 27 -3.12 1.91 9.77
CA GLY A 27 -2.66 2.82 10.82
C GLY A 27 -1.25 3.36 10.58
N LEU A 28 -0.80 3.37 9.33
CA LEU A 28 0.48 3.96 8.94
C LEU A 28 0.40 5.49 9.03
N ASP A 29 1.36 6.11 9.71
CA ASP A 29 1.50 7.56 9.78
C ASP A 29 2.93 8.01 9.45
N ALA A 30 3.07 9.31 9.14
CA ALA A 30 4.35 9.88 8.73
C ALA A 30 5.43 9.84 9.84
N THR A 31 5.03 9.89 11.11
CA THR A 31 5.96 9.84 12.26
C THR A 31 6.57 8.45 12.39
N ALA A 32 5.75 7.40 12.32
CA ALA A 32 6.18 6.01 12.35
C ALA A 32 7.10 5.69 11.17
N VAL A 33 6.76 6.15 9.96
CA VAL A 33 7.61 5.94 8.77
C VAL A 33 8.93 6.71 8.88
N ALA A 34 8.92 7.93 9.39
CA ALA A 34 10.15 8.69 9.63
C ALA A 34 11.06 8.00 10.67
N ALA A 35 10.48 7.44 11.74
CA ALA A 35 11.21 6.68 12.74
C ALA A 35 11.81 5.39 12.15
N ALA A 36 11.01 4.62 11.40
CA ALA A 36 11.46 3.43 10.67
C ALA A 36 12.61 3.75 9.71
N GLY A 37 12.52 4.87 9.01
CA GLY A 37 13.56 5.34 8.11
C GLY A 37 14.89 5.62 8.80
N LYS A 38 14.86 6.19 10.02
CA LYS A 38 16.08 6.40 10.84
C LYS A 38 16.73 5.07 11.24
N LEU A 39 15.94 4.01 11.44
CA LEU A 39 16.48 2.66 11.70
C LEU A 39 17.05 2.04 10.42
N SER A 40 16.31 2.11 9.31
CA SER A 40 16.76 1.66 8.00
C SER A 40 15.91 2.25 6.88
N MET A 41 16.45 3.19 6.12
CA MET A 41 15.77 3.75 4.94
C MET A 41 15.52 2.68 3.87
N THR A 42 16.47 1.75 3.67
CA THR A 42 16.33 0.68 2.68
C THR A 42 15.18 -0.25 3.01
N LEU A 43 15.08 -0.74 4.26
CA LEU A 43 13.99 -1.62 4.66
C LEU A 43 12.65 -0.88 4.71
N THR A 44 12.65 0.39 5.11
CA THR A 44 11.44 1.21 5.10
C THR A 44 10.90 1.39 3.68
N ARG A 45 11.75 1.72 2.71
CA ARG A 45 11.33 1.78 1.29
C ARG A 45 10.86 0.44 0.76
N PHE A 46 11.53 -0.66 1.13
CA PHE A 46 11.08 -2.00 0.74
C PHE A 46 9.68 -2.30 1.29
N TYR A 47 9.43 -2.02 2.57
CA TYR A 47 8.12 -2.18 3.20
C TYR A 47 7.02 -1.37 2.50
N LEU A 48 7.27 -0.09 2.21
CA LEU A 48 6.30 0.77 1.53
C LEU A 48 6.03 0.31 0.08
N SER A 49 7.07 -0.14 -0.63
CA SER A 49 6.92 -0.75 -1.96
C SER A 49 6.13 -2.07 -1.91
N ALA A 50 6.31 -2.88 -0.86
CA ALA A 50 5.53 -4.10 -0.67
C ALA A 50 4.06 -3.80 -0.40
N LEU A 51 3.75 -2.75 0.38
CA LEU A 51 2.36 -2.26 0.55
C LEU A 51 1.73 -1.81 -0.76
N LYS A 52 2.48 -1.08 -1.60
CA LYS A 52 2.02 -0.71 -2.95
C LYS A 52 1.72 -1.95 -3.80
N ALA A 53 2.57 -2.99 -3.73
CA ALA A 53 2.31 -4.26 -4.41
C ALA A 53 1.06 -4.96 -3.87
N ALA A 54 0.80 -4.91 -2.56
CA ALA A 54 -0.41 -5.48 -1.96
C ALA A 54 -1.67 -4.77 -2.48
N ALA A 55 -1.63 -3.44 -2.58
CA ALA A 55 -2.71 -2.66 -3.15
C ALA A 55 -2.95 -2.99 -4.62
N TYR A 56 -1.88 -3.15 -5.42
CA TYR A 56 -2.00 -3.58 -6.82
C TYR A 56 -2.66 -4.96 -6.94
N ILE A 57 -2.28 -5.92 -6.09
CA ILE A 57 -2.88 -7.26 -6.09
C ILE A 57 -4.38 -7.17 -5.76
N ARG A 58 -4.75 -6.42 -4.70
CA ARG A 58 -6.15 -6.21 -4.32
C ARG A 58 -6.98 -5.60 -5.45
N LEU A 59 -6.46 -4.55 -6.08
CA LEU A 59 -7.09 -3.92 -7.24
C LEU A 59 -7.29 -4.93 -8.38
N ARG A 60 -6.29 -5.76 -8.66
CA ARG A 60 -6.36 -6.75 -9.74
C ARG A 60 -7.33 -7.90 -9.45
N THR A 61 -7.59 -8.19 -8.19
CA THR A 61 -8.60 -9.19 -7.75
C THR A 61 -9.99 -8.57 -7.52
N GLY A 62 -10.18 -7.28 -7.80
CA GLY A 62 -11.46 -6.59 -7.65
C GLY A 62 -11.75 -6.04 -6.24
N ASP A 63 -10.80 -6.17 -5.30
CA ASP A 63 -10.88 -5.53 -3.99
C ASP A 63 -10.40 -4.07 -4.07
N VAL A 64 -11.24 -3.23 -4.69
CA VAL A 64 -10.92 -1.81 -4.94
C VAL A 64 -10.82 -1.04 -3.61
N GLY A 65 -11.80 -1.20 -2.71
CA GLY A 65 -11.81 -0.52 -1.42
C GLY A 65 -10.60 -0.90 -0.56
N GLY A 66 -10.22 -2.18 -0.55
CA GLY A 66 -9.01 -2.64 0.12
C GLY A 66 -7.72 -2.13 -0.50
N ALA A 67 -7.69 -1.84 -1.81
CA ALA A 67 -6.55 -1.19 -2.46
C ALA A 67 -6.44 0.30 -2.06
N ILE A 68 -7.56 1.03 -2.10
CA ILE A 68 -7.63 2.45 -1.70
C ILE A 68 -7.16 2.62 -0.26
N ALA A 69 -7.63 1.77 0.66
CA ALA A 69 -7.26 1.80 2.08
C ALA A 69 -5.74 1.67 2.34
N LEU A 70 -5.00 1.03 1.44
CA LEU A 70 -3.54 0.91 1.52
C LEU A 70 -2.82 2.07 0.80
N LEU A 71 -3.38 2.57 -0.30
CA LEU A 71 -2.75 3.60 -1.13
C LEU A 71 -2.87 5.01 -0.55
N GLU A 72 -4.00 5.32 0.07
CA GLU A 72 -4.28 6.66 0.58
C GLU A 72 -3.29 7.09 1.68
N PRO A 73 -2.96 6.24 2.69
CA PRO A 73 -1.90 6.55 3.64
C PRO A 73 -0.52 6.68 2.97
N LEU A 74 -0.20 5.83 1.98
CA LEU A 74 1.09 5.88 1.27
C LEU A 74 1.28 7.20 0.53
N VAL A 75 0.24 7.69 -0.15
CA VAL A 75 0.28 8.99 -0.85
C VAL A 75 0.38 10.15 0.14
N SER A 76 -0.32 10.06 1.28
CA SER A 76 -0.25 11.08 2.33
C SER A 76 1.15 11.19 2.95
N ILE A 77 1.84 10.06 3.15
CA ILE A 77 3.19 10.03 3.74
C ILE A 77 4.28 10.47 2.75
N ASP A 78 4.10 10.18 1.46
CA ASP A 78 5.05 10.51 0.40
C ASP A 78 4.44 11.52 -0.59
N GLU A 79 4.25 12.76 -0.12
CA GLU A 79 3.65 13.83 -0.93
C GLU A 79 4.42 14.09 -2.24
N ALA A 80 5.73 13.86 -2.24
CA ALA A 80 6.59 13.98 -3.41
C ALA A 80 6.45 12.81 -4.41
N ASP A 81 5.62 11.82 -4.08
CA ASP A 81 5.30 10.63 -4.88
C ASP A 81 6.54 9.86 -5.37
N ARG A 82 7.57 9.76 -4.53
CA ARG A 82 8.81 9.02 -4.82
C ARG A 82 8.56 7.52 -4.97
N LEU A 83 7.49 6.99 -4.38
CA LEU A 83 7.01 5.62 -4.52
C LEU A 83 6.11 5.42 -5.74
N GLY A 84 5.62 6.50 -6.37
CA GLY A 84 4.70 6.47 -7.50
C GLY A 84 3.35 5.84 -7.15
N SER A 85 2.84 6.09 -5.94
CA SER A 85 1.59 5.52 -5.43
C SER A 85 0.36 6.31 -5.91
N LYS A 86 0.52 7.59 -6.28
CA LYS A 86 -0.60 8.45 -6.73
C LYS A 86 -1.31 7.88 -7.95
N VAL A 87 -0.57 7.51 -8.99
CA VAL A 87 -1.14 6.93 -10.22
C VAL A 87 -1.97 5.68 -9.93
N LEU A 88 -1.52 4.83 -8.99
CA LEU A 88 -2.26 3.62 -8.65
C LEU A 88 -3.53 3.94 -7.84
N LEU A 89 -3.50 4.96 -6.98
CA LEU A 89 -4.68 5.47 -6.27
C LEU A 89 -5.71 6.05 -7.24
N ASP A 90 -5.26 6.82 -8.23
CA ASP A 90 -6.13 7.40 -9.26
C ASP A 90 -6.85 6.31 -10.06
N VAL A 91 -6.13 5.26 -10.46
CA VAL A 91 -6.73 4.09 -11.14
C VAL A 91 -7.74 3.39 -10.24
N ALA A 92 -7.44 3.21 -8.94
CA ALA A 92 -8.37 2.58 -8.00
C ALA A 92 -9.67 3.38 -7.86
N ARG A 93 -9.59 4.71 -7.72
CA ARG A 93 -10.76 5.60 -7.65
C ARG A 93 -11.59 5.60 -8.94
N ALA A 94 -10.94 5.67 -10.11
CA ALA A 94 -11.63 5.55 -11.39
C ALA A 94 -12.34 4.19 -11.58
N THR A 95 -11.77 3.11 -11.01
CA THR A 95 -12.40 1.79 -11.00
C THR A 95 -13.65 1.77 -10.11
N GLU A 96 -13.60 2.39 -8.93
CA GLU A 96 -14.73 2.54 -8.01
C GLU A 96 -15.91 3.28 -8.68
N GLU A 97 -15.63 4.41 -9.34
CA GLU A 97 -16.64 5.19 -10.09
C GLU A 97 -17.28 4.40 -11.25
N SER A 98 -16.48 3.59 -11.96
CA SER A 98 -16.96 2.74 -13.05
C SER A 98 -17.91 1.65 -12.56
N THR A 99 -17.70 1.11 -11.35
CA THR A 99 -18.61 0.12 -10.76
C THR A 99 -19.95 0.69 -10.30
N CYS A 100 -20.05 2.02 -10.09
CA CYS A 100 -21.30 2.69 -9.73
C CYS A 100 -22.24 2.93 -10.92
N THR A 101 -21.73 2.87 -12.17
CA THR A 101 -22.50 3.27 -13.37
C THR A 101 -23.26 2.11 -14.04
N THR A 102 -23.26 0.89 -13.48
CA THR A 102 -23.98 -0.26 -14.06
C THR A 102 -25.23 -0.60 -13.25
N THR A 103 -26.37 -0.07 -13.64
CA THR A 103 -27.72 -0.55 -13.24
C THR A 103 -28.67 -0.35 -14.41
N PRO A 104 -29.27 -1.41 -14.99
CA PRO A 104 -30.60 -1.36 -15.59
C PRO A 104 -31.69 -1.59 -14.54
#